data_AF-L8WM25-F1
#
_entry.id   AF-L8WM25-F1
#
_cell.length_a   1.000
_cell.length_b   1.000
_cell.length_c   1.000
_cell.angle_alpha   90.00
_cell.angle_beta   90.00
_cell.angle_gamma   90.00
#
_symmetry.space_group_name_H-M   'P 1'
#
loop_
_entity.id
_entity.type
_entity.pdbx_description
1 polymer ?
#
loop_
_entity_poly.entity_id
_entity_poly.type
_entity_poly.pdbx_seq_one_letter_code
_entity_poly.pdbx_strand_id
1 'polypeptide(L)'
;MKIIFSLFKNLALELPSLRISPPLNRAWLVAMGILSIVLLHTASRNLVYSVNWIEPKLYNRPADPRTGKIYSSVSFNTCSLPCFNYLYNLFYLDGKKVIPSNIGELLTPLSLAYWICDDGGFCQRDRVVVLNTQEFSLKEVELLVKVLGDKFG
;
A
#
# COMPACT_ATOMS: atom_id res chain seq x y z
N MET A 1 -17.98 -4.80 -1.49
CA MET A 1 -17.66 -5.80 -0.44
C MET A 1 -17.83 -7.25 -0.90
N LYS A 2 -18.93 -7.65 -1.57
CA LYS A 2 -19.16 -9.05 -2.02
C LYS A 2 -18.12 -9.59 -3.02
N ILE A 3 -17.57 -8.75 -3.88
CA ILE A 3 -16.55 -9.13 -4.88
C ILE A 3 -15.22 -9.51 -4.21
N ILE A 4 -14.80 -8.74 -3.19
CA ILE A 4 -13.59 -9.01 -2.41
C ILE A 4 -13.72 -10.35 -1.66
N PHE A 5 -14.89 -10.64 -1.09
CA PHE A 5 -15.15 -11.94 -0.44
C PHE A 5 -15.11 -13.13 -1.41
N SER A 6 -15.52 -12.93 -2.67
CA SER A 6 -15.47 -13.98 -3.71
C SER A 6 -14.03 -14.31 -4.13
N LEU A 7 -13.17 -13.30 -4.25
CA LEU A 7 -11.75 -13.45 -4.56
C LEU A 7 -10.99 -14.18 -3.44
N PHE A 8 -11.32 -13.93 -2.18
CA PHE A 8 -10.71 -14.61 -1.03
C PHE A 8 -11.09 -16.09 -0.90
N LYS A 9 -12.31 -16.48 -1.29
CA LYS A 9 -12.75 -17.89 -1.23
C LYS A 9 -12.01 -18.79 -2.22
N ASN A 10 -11.71 -18.28 -3.42
CA ASN A 10 -11.00 -19.06 -4.43
C ASN A 10 -9.53 -19.30 -4.05
N LEU A 11 -8.89 -18.36 -3.35
CA LEU A 11 -7.51 -18.50 -2.89
C LEU A 11 -7.36 -19.54 -1.76
N ALA A 12 -8.40 -19.75 -0.94
CA ALA A 12 -8.37 -20.69 0.17
C ALA A 12 -8.48 -22.17 -0.25
N LEU A 13 -8.95 -22.44 -1.48
CA LEU A 13 -9.10 -23.81 -2.01
C LEU A 13 -7.77 -24.42 -2.48
N GLU A 14 -6.73 -23.61 -2.72
CA GLU A 14 -5.43 -24.07 -3.24
C GLU A 14 -4.41 -24.50 -2.17
N LEU A 15 -4.74 -24.38 -0.87
CA LEU A 15 -3.80 -24.68 0.22
C LEU A 15 -4.41 -25.60 1.30
N PRO A 16 -4.48 -26.94 1.06
CA PRO A 16 -5.15 -27.88 1.95
C PRO A 16 -4.43 -28.16 3.28
N SER A 17 -3.28 -27.54 3.56
CA SER A 17 -2.46 -27.83 4.74
C SER A 17 -2.60 -26.84 5.90
N LEU A 18 -3.49 -25.84 5.82
CA LEU A 18 -3.62 -24.84 6.89
C LEU A 18 -4.75 -25.21 7.88
N ARG A 19 -4.42 -26.01 8.91
CA ARG A 19 -5.31 -26.19 10.07
C ARG A 19 -5.22 -24.94 10.96
N ILE A 20 -6.29 -24.15 11.00
CA ILE A 20 -6.42 -22.99 11.90
C ILE A 20 -7.37 -23.36 13.04
N SER A 21 -6.92 -23.23 14.29
CA SER A 21 -7.78 -23.19 15.49
C SER A 21 -7.95 -21.74 15.99
N PRO A 22 -9.16 -21.29 16.36
CA PRO A 22 -9.46 -19.88 16.75
C PRO A 22 -9.26 -19.65 18.27
N PRO A 23 -9.15 -18.39 18.79
CA PRO A 23 -10.12 -17.31 18.58
C PRO A 23 -9.59 -16.03 17.92
N LEU A 24 -10.47 -15.45 17.12
CA LEU A 24 -10.30 -14.32 16.21
C LEU A 24 -10.50 -12.98 16.94
N ASN A 25 -9.48 -12.10 16.98
CA ASN A 25 -9.63 -10.70 17.39
C ASN A 25 -9.18 -9.75 16.27
N ARG A 26 -9.77 -8.54 16.23
CA ARG A 26 -9.75 -7.57 15.12
C ARG A 26 -8.35 -7.09 14.69
N ALA A 27 -7.31 -7.38 15.46
CA ALA A 27 -5.91 -7.11 15.10
C ALA A 27 -5.44 -7.91 13.87
N TRP A 28 -6.06 -9.06 13.60
CA TRP A 28 -5.66 -9.92 12.47
C TRP A 28 -5.97 -9.33 11.08
N LEU A 29 -6.95 -8.45 10.96
CA LEU A 29 -7.30 -7.84 9.66
C LEU A 29 -6.26 -6.81 9.20
N VAL A 30 -5.54 -6.18 10.13
CA VAL A 30 -4.42 -5.28 9.80
C VAL A 30 -3.16 -6.10 9.47
N ALA A 31 -2.95 -7.23 10.15
CA ALA A 31 -1.84 -8.15 9.87
C ALA A 31 -2.00 -8.90 8.53
N MET A 32 -3.22 -9.18 8.09
CA MET A 32 -3.48 -9.89 6.84
C MET A 32 -3.40 -8.98 5.59
N GLY A 33 -3.42 -7.65 5.74
CA GLY A 33 -3.12 -6.71 4.65
C GLY A 33 -1.64 -6.67 4.25
N ILE A 34 -0.76 -7.14 5.14
CA ILE A 34 0.69 -7.28 4.92
C ILE A 34 1.02 -8.56 4.14
N LEU A 35 0.04 -9.43 3.89
CA LEU A 35 0.19 -10.63 3.05
C LEU A 35 0.07 -10.34 1.54
N SER A 36 0.36 -9.12 1.11
CA SER A 36 0.83 -8.82 -0.26
C SER A 36 2.36 -8.88 -0.37
N ILE A 37 2.94 -9.69 0.50
CA ILE A 37 4.14 -10.51 0.29
C ILE A 37 3.95 -11.50 -0.89
N VAL A 38 3.05 -11.22 -1.83
CA VAL A 38 2.94 -11.95 -3.11
C VAL A 38 4.09 -11.59 -4.07
N LEU A 39 4.89 -10.55 -3.77
CA LEU A 39 6.17 -10.31 -4.44
C LEU A 39 7.32 -11.23 -3.98
N LEU A 40 7.15 -12.06 -2.95
CA LEU A 40 8.16 -13.05 -2.53
C LEU A 40 7.96 -14.44 -3.12
N HIS A 41 6.84 -14.74 -3.77
CA HIS A 41 6.55 -16.12 -4.20
C HIS A 41 6.95 -16.45 -5.65
N THR A 42 7.32 -15.48 -6.49
CA THR A 42 7.70 -15.74 -7.89
C THR A 42 9.11 -15.31 -8.32
N ALA A 43 9.85 -14.51 -7.53
CA ALA A 43 11.12 -13.92 -8.00
C ALA A 43 12.41 -14.44 -7.36
N SER A 44 12.39 -15.36 -6.38
CA SER A 44 13.64 -15.93 -5.86
C SER A 44 13.40 -17.28 -5.20
N ARG A 45 13.41 -18.36 -5.98
CA ARG A 45 13.52 -19.71 -5.40
C ARG A 45 14.96 -20.18 -5.18
N ASN A 46 15.99 -19.38 -5.49
CA ASN A 46 17.38 -19.84 -5.36
C ASN A 46 18.43 -18.79 -4.90
N LEU A 47 18.08 -17.59 -4.42
CA LEU A 47 19.11 -16.62 -4.03
C LEU A 47 18.89 -15.79 -2.74
N VAL A 48 17.91 -16.13 -1.90
CA VAL A 48 17.58 -15.31 -0.71
C VAL A 48 17.57 -16.18 0.54
N TYR A 49 18.77 -16.60 0.98
CA TYR A 49 18.95 -17.33 2.25
C TYR A 49 19.61 -16.50 3.35
N SER A 50 19.78 -15.18 3.19
CA SER A 50 20.39 -14.35 4.24
C SER A 50 19.93 -12.87 4.23
N VAL A 51 18.65 -12.60 3.99
CA VAL A 51 18.11 -11.26 4.26
C VAL A 51 17.66 -11.25 5.72
N ASN A 52 18.46 -10.62 6.59
CA ASN A 52 18.07 -10.35 7.97
C ASN A 52 16.84 -9.44 7.96
N TRP A 53 15.70 -9.98 8.34
CA TRP A 53 14.47 -9.21 8.49
C TRP A 53 14.65 -8.21 9.63
N ILE A 54 14.46 -6.92 9.35
CA ILE A 54 14.42 -5.89 10.38
C ILE A 54 13.02 -5.92 10.97
N GLU A 55 12.92 -6.24 12.26
CA GLU A 55 11.64 -6.25 12.96
C GLU A 55 11.00 -4.84 12.95
N PRO A 56 9.67 -4.74 12.75
CA PRO A 56 8.96 -3.47 12.89
C PRO A 56 9.17 -2.87 14.27
N LYS A 57 9.53 -1.59 14.31
CA LYS A 57 9.77 -0.84 15.54
C LYS A 57 8.53 -0.07 15.94
N LEU A 58 8.16 -0.19 17.22
CA LEU A 58 7.12 0.63 17.83
C LEU A 58 7.75 1.94 18.34
N TYR A 59 7.20 3.07 17.90
CA TYR A 59 7.61 4.40 18.31
C TYR A 59 6.47 5.07 19.05
N ASN A 60 6.69 5.39 20.32
CA ASN A 60 5.78 6.23 21.11
C ASN A 60 6.29 7.66 21.05
N ARG A 61 5.53 8.57 20.45
CA ARG A 61 5.87 9.99 20.45
C ARG A 61 5.54 10.60 21.83
N PRO A 62 6.27 11.64 22.28
CA PRO A 62 5.81 12.44 23.41
C PRO A 62 4.38 12.94 23.20
N ALA A 63 3.69 13.25 24.30
CA ALA A 63 2.33 13.79 24.23
C ALA A 63 2.31 15.05 23.35
N ASP A 64 1.37 15.10 22.41
CA ASP A 64 1.17 16.26 21.55
C ASP A 64 0.79 17.48 22.41
N PRO A 65 1.58 18.57 22.38
CA PRO A 65 1.31 19.75 23.22
C PRO A 65 -0.06 20.38 23.01
N ARG A 66 -0.66 20.21 21.83
CA ARG A 66 -1.98 20.78 21.50
C ARG A 66 -3.14 19.95 22.05
N THR A 67 -2.96 18.63 22.16
CA THR A 67 -4.06 17.71 22.46
C THR A 67 -3.86 16.90 23.73
N GLY A 68 -2.64 16.86 24.27
CA GLY A 68 -2.21 16.02 25.39
C GLY A 68 -2.17 14.53 25.07
N LYS A 69 -2.46 14.13 23.83
CA LYS A 69 -2.55 12.72 23.43
C LYS A 69 -1.19 12.17 23.04
N ILE A 70 -0.93 10.93 23.43
CA ILE A 70 0.23 10.16 22.98
C ILE A 70 -0.16 9.39 21.73
N TYR A 71 0.65 9.50 20.69
CA TYR A 71 0.47 8.77 19.45
C TYR A 71 1.58 7.73 19.30
N SER A 72 1.19 6.50 19.01
CA SER A 72 2.10 5.40 18.72
C SER A 72 2.08 5.12 17.22
N SER A 73 3.25 4.86 16.65
CA SER A 73 3.41 4.48 15.25
C SER A 73 4.28 3.24 15.14
N VAL A 74 3.97 2.37 14.19
CA VAL A 74 4.84 1.26 13.80
C VAL A 74 5.59 1.65 12.53
N SER A 75 6.90 1.43 12.49
CA SER A 75 7.72 1.70 11.31
C SER A 75 8.71 0.58 11.08
N PHE A 76 8.90 0.24 9.82
CA PHE A 76 9.90 -0.69 9.34
C PHE A 76 10.46 -0.15 8.03
N ASN A 77 11.67 -0.60 7.67
CA ASN A 77 12.31 -0.23 6.41
C ASN A 77 12.71 -1.51 5.67
N THR A 78 12.64 -1.45 4.35
CA THR A 78 13.21 -2.49 3.48
C THR A 78 14.72 -2.25 3.30
N CYS A 79 15.44 -3.27 2.81
CA CYS A 79 16.81 -3.09 2.37
C CYS A 79 16.86 -2.21 1.11
N SER A 80 17.86 -1.35 1.00
CA SER A 80 18.14 -0.58 -0.21
C SER A 80 18.70 -1.49 -1.30
N LEU A 81 17.82 -2.00 -2.17
CA LEU A 81 18.17 -2.92 -3.25
C LEU A 81 18.11 -2.21 -4.62
N PRO A 82 19.02 -2.54 -5.58
CA PRO A 82 19.02 -1.94 -6.91
C PRO A 82 17.71 -2.11 -7.70
N CYS A 83 16.91 -3.14 -7.40
CA CYS A 83 15.61 -3.34 -8.05
C CYS A 83 14.62 -2.19 -7.79
N PHE A 84 14.78 -1.43 -6.69
CA PHE A 84 13.95 -0.26 -6.42
C PHE A 84 14.36 0.98 -7.24
N ASN A 85 15.55 0.99 -7.85
CA ASN A 85 16.01 2.13 -8.66
C ASN A 85 15.09 2.39 -9.85
N TYR A 86 14.48 1.34 -10.42
CA TYR A 86 13.49 1.49 -11.49
C TYR A 86 12.31 2.37 -11.05
N LEU A 87 11.73 2.07 -9.87
CA LEU A 87 10.63 2.86 -9.33
C LEU A 87 11.10 4.25 -8.90
N TYR A 88 12.27 4.37 -8.27
CA TYR A 88 12.83 5.65 -7.88
C TYR A 88 12.99 6.59 -9.09
N ASN A 89 13.60 6.11 -10.18
CA ASN A 89 13.83 6.91 -11.39
C ASN A 89 12.54 7.31 -12.11
N LEU A 90 11.44 6.57 -11.93
CA LEU A 90 10.13 6.93 -12.49
C LEU A 90 9.46 8.06 -11.70
N PHE A 91 9.53 8.00 -10.37
CA PHE A 91 8.76 8.89 -9.49
C PHE A 91 9.59 10.01 -8.87
N TYR A 92 10.90 10.06 -9.12
CA TYR A 92 11.79 11.12 -8.64
C TYR A 92 12.60 11.70 -9.80
N LEU A 93 12.47 13.01 -10.00
CA LEU A 93 13.28 13.79 -10.92
C LEU A 93 14.00 14.88 -10.13
N ASP A 94 15.33 14.93 -10.23
CA ASP A 94 16.19 15.87 -9.49
C ASP A 94 15.92 15.90 -7.97
N GLY A 95 15.66 14.73 -7.38
CA GLY A 95 15.36 14.58 -5.95
C GLY A 95 13.95 15.01 -5.53
N LYS A 96 13.12 15.48 -6.46
CA LYS A 96 11.72 15.85 -6.23
C LYS A 96 10.79 14.75 -6.72
N LYS A 97 9.77 14.42 -5.91
CA LYS A 97 8.71 13.48 -6.31
C LYS A 97 7.89 14.07 -7.46
N VAL A 98 7.64 13.26 -8.48
CA VAL A 98 6.87 13.62 -9.68
C VAL A 98 5.91 12.49 -10.08
N ILE A 99 4.83 12.84 -10.79
CA ILE A 99 3.97 11.87 -11.46
C ILE A 99 4.52 11.57 -12.87
N PRO A 100 4.92 10.33 -13.18
CA PRO A 100 5.45 9.99 -14.49
C PRO A 100 4.37 10.06 -15.58
N SER A 101 4.78 10.39 -16.81
CA SER A 101 3.86 10.49 -17.95
C SER A 101 3.18 9.16 -18.29
N ASN A 102 3.83 8.03 -17.99
CA ASN A 102 3.28 6.68 -18.18
C ASN A 102 2.50 6.16 -16.96
N ILE A 103 2.07 7.02 -16.02
CA ILE A 103 1.30 6.60 -14.83
C ILE A 103 0.04 5.79 -15.19
N GLY A 104 -0.52 6.04 -16.37
CA GLY A 104 -1.63 5.25 -16.92
C GLY A 104 -1.30 3.78 -17.14
N GLU A 105 -0.07 3.41 -17.46
CA GLU A 105 0.34 2.01 -17.60
C GLU A 105 0.56 1.36 -16.23
N LEU A 106 1.05 2.13 -15.27
CA LEU A 106 1.40 1.67 -13.92
C LEU A 106 0.18 1.51 -13.02
N LEU A 107 -0.87 2.32 -13.21
CA LEU A 107 -2.09 2.25 -12.42
C LEU A 107 -2.93 1.01 -12.75
N THR A 108 -3.01 0.09 -11.80
CA THR A 108 -3.89 -1.08 -11.79
C THR A 108 -4.96 -0.90 -10.70
N PRO A 109 -6.05 -1.69 -10.69
CA PRO A 109 -7.00 -1.68 -9.57
C PRO A 109 -6.32 -1.92 -8.19
N LEU A 110 -5.27 -2.75 -8.16
CA LEU A 110 -4.53 -3.04 -6.95
C LEU A 110 -3.69 -1.84 -6.48
N SER A 111 -2.99 -1.16 -7.38
CA SER A 111 -2.23 0.04 -7.02
C SER A 111 -3.14 1.19 -6.59
N LEU A 112 -4.31 1.33 -7.21
CA LEU A 112 -5.32 2.30 -6.78
C LEU A 112 -5.85 1.97 -5.38
N ALA A 113 -6.05 0.69 -5.05
CA ALA A 113 -6.46 0.29 -3.70
C ALA A 113 -5.40 0.66 -2.66
N TYR A 114 -4.10 0.43 -2.94
CA TYR A 114 -3.02 0.88 -2.05
C TYR A 114 -3.01 2.39 -1.87
N TRP A 115 -3.17 3.13 -2.96
CA TRP A 115 -3.19 4.59 -2.91
C TRP A 115 -4.37 5.13 -2.07
N ILE A 116 -5.57 4.53 -2.19
CA ILE A 116 -6.72 4.87 -1.34
C ILE A 116 -6.45 4.51 0.13
N CYS A 117 -5.73 3.42 0.42
CA CYS A 117 -5.39 3.07 1.79
C CYS A 117 -4.41 4.04 2.45
N ASP A 118 -3.53 4.65 1.67
CA ASP A 118 -2.50 5.56 2.17
C ASP A 118 -3.03 7.00 2.26
N ASP A 119 -3.50 7.54 1.13
CA ASP A 119 -3.89 8.95 0.98
C ASP A 119 -5.38 9.14 0.64
N GLY A 120 -6.19 8.09 0.71
CA GLY A 120 -7.61 8.17 0.47
C GLY A 120 -8.41 8.68 1.68
N GLY A 121 -9.43 9.48 1.40
CA GLY A 121 -10.47 9.89 2.34
C GLY A 121 -11.85 9.53 1.82
N PHE A 122 -12.81 9.29 2.71
CA PHE A 122 -14.20 9.09 2.33
C PHE A 122 -15.07 10.24 2.84
N CYS A 123 -15.61 11.05 1.92
CA CYS A 123 -16.59 12.06 2.26
C CYS A 123 -17.96 11.39 2.38
N GLN A 124 -18.42 11.19 3.62
CA GLN A 124 -19.69 10.51 3.87
C GLN A 124 -20.90 11.28 3.33
N ARG A 125 -20.88 12.62 3.38
CA ARG A 125 -21.95 13.49 2.91
C ARG A 125 -22.20 13.29 1.42
N ASP A 126 -21.13 13.33 0.64
CA ASP A 126 -21.18 13.31 -0.83
C ASP A 126 -21.03 11.88 -1.38
N ARG A 127 -20.72 10.91 -0.52
CA ARG A 127 -20.42 9.50 -0.84
C ARG A 127 -19.31 9.36 -1.88
N VAL A 128 -18.28 10.19 -1.78
CA VAL A 128 -17.13 10.18 -2.69
C VAL A 128 -15.86 9.77 -1.97
N VAL A 129 -14.98 9.10 -2.70
CA VAL A 129 -13.59 8.91 -2.30
C VAL A 129 -12.79 10.12 -2.79
N VAL A 130 -11.99 10.70 -1.91
CA VAL A 130 -11.08 11.80 -2.18
C VAL A 130 -9.67 11.25 -2.11
N LEU A 131 -8.82 11.60 -3.07
CA LEU A 131 -7.38 11.30 -3.03
C LEU A 131 -6.64 12.59 -2.64
N ASN A 132 -5.83 12.52 -1.58
CA ASN A 132 -5.05 13.65 -1.09
C ASN A 132 -3.75 13.78 -1.90
N THR A 133 -3.74 14.70 -2.86
CA THR A 133 -2.62 14.88 -3.82
C THR A 133 -1.94 16.24 -3.69
N GLN A 134 -1.96 16.83 -2.48
CA GLN A 134 -1.52 18.22 -2.25
C GLN A 134 -0.02 18.44 -2.44
N GLU A 135 0.79 17.37 -2.50
CA GLU A 135 2.22 17.44 -2.77
C GLU A 135 2.55 17.67 -4.27
N PHE A 136 1.60 17.38 -5.17
CA PHE A 136 1.82 17.42 -6.61
C PHE A 136 1.38 18.75 -7.24
N SER A 137 1.97 19.10 -8.39
CA SER A 137 1.54 20.27 -9.16
C SER A 137 0.17 20.05 -9.79
N LEU A 138 -0.51 21.16 -10.13
CA LEU A 138 -1.82 21.10 -10.80
C LEU A 138 -1.79 20.25 -12.07
N LYS A 139 -0.74 20.39 -12.90
CA LYS A 139 -0.57 19.63 -14.14
C LYS A 139 -0.47 18.12 -13.89
N GLU A 140 0.21 17.72 -12.82
CA GLU A 140 0.31 16.31 -12.42
C GLU A 140 -1.03 15.77 -11.91
N VAL A 141 -1.76 16.57 -11.14
CA VAL A 141 -3.11 16.23 -10.67
C VAL A 141 -4.10 16.11 -11.84
N GLU A 142 -4.03 17.00 -12.82
CA GLU A 142 -4.84 16.93 -14.06
C GLU A 142 -4.54 15.65 -14.85
N LEU A 143 -3.27 15.25 -14.96
CA LEU A 143 -2.88 13.97 -15.56
C LEU A 143 -3.50 12.79 -14.80
N LEU A 144 -3.44 12.81 -13.46
CA LEU A 144 -4.03 11.76 -12.64
C LEU A 144 -5.55 11.67 -12.83
N VAL A 145 -6.26 12.82 -12.84
CA VAL A 145 -7.71 12.87 -13.07
C VAL A 145 -8.05 12.28 -14.44
N LYS A 146 -7.33 12.69 -15.49
CA LYS A 146 -7.53 12.15 -16.84
C LYS A 146 -7.35 10.63 -16.86
N VAL A 147 -6.23 10.14 -16.32
CA VAL A 147 -5.92 8.71 -16.32
C VAL A 147 -6.94 7.90 -15.51
N LEU A 148 -7.36 8.40 -14.36
CA LEU A 148 -8.37 7.73 -13.54
C LEU A 148 -9.72 7.66 -14.25
N GLY A 149 -10.12 8.75 -14.92
CA GLY A 149 -11.33 8.78 -15.75
C GLY A 149 -11.24 7.81 -16.93
N ASP A 150 -10.13 7.83 -17.67
CA ASP A 150 -9.94 6.97 -18.85
C ASP A 150 -9.91 5.47 -18.49
N LYS A 151 -9.40 5.10 -17.30
CA LYS A 151 -9.19 3.70 -16.91
C LYS A 151 -10.26 3.10 -16.01
N PHE A 152 -10.92 3.91 -15.20
CA PHE A 152 -11.83 3.43 -14.15
C PHE A 152 -13.18 4.15 -14.14
N GLY A 153 -13.38 5.14 -15.02
CA GLY A 153 -14.62 5.92 -15.16
C GLY A 153 -15.68 5.26 -16.04
#